data_AF-A0A6J7DGX9-F1
#
_entry.id   AF-A0A6J7DGX9-F1
#
_cell.length_a   1.000
_cell.length_b   1.000
_cell.length_c   1.000
_cell.angle_alpha   90.00
_cell.angle_beta   90.00
_cell.angle_gamma   90.00
#
_symmetry.space_group_name_H-M   'P 1'
#
loop_
_entity.id
_entity.type
_entity.pdbx_description
1 polymer ?
#
loop_
_entity_poly.entity_id
_entity_poly.type
_entity_poly.pdbx_seq_one_letter_code
_entity_poly.pdbx_strand_id
1 'polypeptide(L)'
;MSRTTKVDREFTIEDIVNDVKNRGDAAVAEWSALLDGVEERAPQKAVPSGDIPGDAVLFAADAIRRWHASQMPATVTMEVNPGVSLERRWVPIQTVGLYVPSGLVSSLLMTAIPAQEAGVDNIVICTPPRGAENVAAAAKLIGISDVFVVGGAQAIAAMAYGTATIPRVDKIFGPGGGAVNTAKLLVSQVVAIDLPAGPSEVVVAADPGIEESLIEQELAAQLEHGPDSRAFVVRVGDDLDAAVAEIDGYAAEHVALLGPRAESLAPRIRNAGAVFVGRYAPVPAGDYATGGNHVLPTGGWARSTGGLGIEAYMKTVTIQRISEEGLALLAPTIEALAELEGLPNHKATARR
;
A
#
# COMPACT_ATOMS: atom_id res chain seq x y z
N MET A 1 -16.35 -6.78 28.99
CA MET A 1 -15.61 -6.52 30.24
C MET A 1 -14.15 -6.89 30.00
N SER A 2 -13.35 -5.90 29.62
CA SER A 2 -11.94 -6.08 29.21
C SER A 2 -11.04 -6.12 30.45
N ARG A 3 -10.13 -7.09 30.51
CA ARG A 3 -9.03 -7.09 31.48
C ARG A 3 -8.06 -5.98 31.09
N THR A 4 -8.25 -4.81 31.70
CA THR A 4 -7.29 -3.70 31.72
C THR A 4 -6.01 -4.15 32.41
N THR A 5 -4.93 -4.28 31.66
CA THR A 5 -3.58 -4.15 32.21
C THR A 5 -3.38 -2.65 32.51
N LYS A 6 -3.24 -2.30 33.79
CA LYS A 6 -3.07 -0.93 34.25
C LYS A 6 -1.73 -0.36 33.77
N VAL A 7 -1.77 0.60 32.86
CA VAL A 7 -0.72 1.60 32.68
C VAL A 7 -1.30 2.91 33.21
N ASP A 8 -0.62 3.54 34.18
CA ASP A 8 -1.11 4.70 34.95
C ASP A 8 -1.11 6.03 34.15
N ARG A 9 -1.12 5.93 32.81
CA ARG A 9 -1.25 7.03 31.85
C ARG A 9 -1.81 6.50 30.54
N GLU A 10 -2.81 7.17 29.97
CA GLU A 10 -3.13 7.04 28.55
C GLU A 10 -1.98 7.66 27.75
N PHE A 11 -1.37 6.90 26.85
CA PHE A 11 -0.42 7.40 25.87
C PHE A 11 -1.10 7.47 24.50
N THR A 12 -0.69 8.43 23.69
CA THR A 12 -1.16 8.59 22.32
C THR A 12 -0.21 7.89 21.33
N ILE A 13 -0.68 7.68 20.10
CA ILE A 13 0.20 7.20 19.02
C ILE A 13 1.32 8.22 18.72
N GLU A 14 1.03 9.51 18.87
CA GLU A 14 2.03 10.57 18.72
C GLU A 14 3.13 10.48 19.78
N ASP A 15 2.80 10.12 21.03
CA ASP A 15 3.80 9.89 22.08
C ASP A 15 4.77 8.77 21.68
N ILE A 16 4.26 7.63 21.19
CA ILE A 16 5.08 6.51 20.73
C ILE A 16 6.01 6.95 19.58
N VAL A 17 5.45 7.64 18.58
CA VAL A 17 6.20 8.08 17.39
C VAL A 17 7.32 9.06 17.77
N ASN A 18 7.00 10.05 18.62
CA ASN A 18 7.98 11.04 19.08
C ASN A 18 9.06 10.41 19.97
N ASP A 19 8.69 9.43 20.78
CA ASP A 19 9.64 8.74 21.65
C ASP A 19 10.65 7.91 20.86
N VAL A 20 10.18 7.14 19.87
CA VAL A 20 11.06 6.39 18.94
C VAL A 20 11.97 7.33 18.15
N LYS A 21 11.45 8.46 17.67
CA LYS A 21 12.25 9.48 17.00
C LYS A 21 13.42 9.98 17.85
N ASN A 22 13.20 10.14 19.16
CA ASN A 22 14.19 10.74 20.07
C ASN A 22 15.15 9.71 20.67
N ARG A 23 14.72 8.47 20.91
CA ARG A 23 15.50 7.46 21.64
C ARG A 23 15.85 6.20 20.83
N GLY A 24 15.33 6.06 19.60
CA GLY A 24 15.62 4.93 18.73
C GLY A 24 15.28 3.58 19.37
N ASP A 25 16.22 2.64 19.30
CA ASP A 25 16.04 1.24 19.76
C ASP A 25 15.57 1.11 21.20
N ALA A 26 16.00 2.02 22.09
CA ALA A 26 15.60 1.98 23.50
C ALA A 26 14.08 2.19 23.67
N ALA A 27 13.51 3.17 22.94
CA ALA A 27 12.07 3.37 22.93
C ALA A 27 11.34 2.20 22.27
N VAL A 28 11.85 1.69 21.14
CA VAL A 28 11.23 0.54 20.47
C VAL A 28 11.13 -0.67 21.40
N ALA A 29 12.22 -0.99 22.13
CA ALA A 29 12.25 -2.08 23.09
C ALA A 29 11.23 -1.90 24.22
N GLU A 30 11.15 -0.70 24.81
CA GLU A 30 10.19 -0.41 25.89
C GLU A 30 8.74 -0.52 25.41
N TRP A 31 8.42 0.00 24.21
CA TRP A 31 7.07 -0.10 23.65
C TRP A 31 6.71 -1.53 23.24
N SER A 32 7.64 -2.29 22.67
CA SER A 32 7.42 -3.72 22.37
C SER A 32 7.23 -4.55 23.63
N ALA A 33 7.95 -4.25 24.72
CA ALA A 33 7.71 -4.90 26.01
C ALA A 33 6.32 -4.59 26.58
N LEU A 34 5.91 -3.33 26.48
CA LEU A 34 4.62 -2.88 27.01
C LEU A 34 3.42 -3.40 26.20
N LEU A 35 3.52 -3.37 24.87
CA LEU A 35 2.39 -3.63 23.96
C LEU A 35 2.35 -5.09 23.49
N ASP A 36 3.50 -5.68 23.23
CA ASP A 36 3.62 -7.00 22.62
C ASP A 36 4.14 -8.07 23.60
N GLY A 37 4.54 -7.69 24.82
CA GLY A 37 5.04 -8.60 25.86
C GLY A 37 6.43 -9.18 25.58
N VAL A 38 7.24 -8.46 24.79
CA VAL A 38 8.60 -8.84 24.35
C VAL A 38 9.62 -8.45 25.43
N GLU A 39 10.56 -9.32 25.81
CA GLU A 39 11.53 -9.03 26.88
C GLU A 39 12.86 -8.44 26.35
N GLU A 40 13.01 -8.42 25.04
CA GLU A 40 14.22 -8.02 24.33
C GLU A 40 14.52 -6.53 24.50
N ARG A 41 15.79 -6.22 24.77
CA ARG A 41 16.26 -4.84 25.02
C ARG A 41 16.55 -4.03 23.77
N ALA A 42 16.45 -4.64 22.60
CA ALA A 42 16.65 -4.01 21.30
C ALA A 42 15.88 -4.78 20.22
N PRO A 43 15.45 -4.12 19.13
CA PRO A 43 14.84 -4.80 17.98
C PRO A 43 15.71 -5.97 17.52
N GLN A 44 15.09 -7.12 17.24
CA GLN A 44 15.79 -8.30 16.75
C GLN A 44 15.35 -8.63 15.33
N LYS A 45 16.23 -9.28 14.57
CA LYS A 45 15.80 -9.93 13.32
C LYS A 45 14.98 -11.18 13.66
N ALA A 46 13.91 -11.38 12.92
CA ALA A 46 13.08 -12.57 13.05
C ALA A 46 13.86 -13.80 12.58
N VAL A 47 13.86 -14.85 13.40
CA VAL A 47 14.46 -16.12 13.02
C VAL A 47 13.41 -16.92 12.23
N PRO A 48 13.70 -17.31 10.98
CA PRO A 48 12.79 -18.14 10.21
C PRO A 48 12.69 -19.51 10.90
N SER A 49 11.52 -19.79 11.45
CA SER A 49 11.17 -21.07 12.05
C SER A 49 9.69 -21.30 11.81
N GLY A 50 9.28 -22.55 11.69
CA GLY A 50 7.90 -22.90 11.35
C GLY A 50 7.80 -23.70 10.07
N ASP A 51 6.80 -24.58 10.04
CA ASP A 51 6.42 -25.37 8.87
C ASP A 51 5.39 -24.57 8.07
N ILE A 52 5.87 -23.70 7.17
CA ILE A 52 5.00 -22.94 6.26
C ILE A 52 4.74 -23.75 4.98
N PRO A 53 3.58 -23.60 4.34
CA PRO A 53 3.28 -24.27 3.07
C PRO A 53 4.06 -23.63 1.91
N GLY A 54 5.36 -23.95 1.81
CA GLY A 54 6.30 -23.30 0.89
C GLY A 54 5.85 -23.30 -0.56
N ASP A 55 5.29 -24.42 -1.06
CA ASP A 55 4.77 -24.51 -2.43
C ASP A 55 3.60 -23.53 -2.69
N ALA A 56 2.72 -23.34 -1.70
CA ALA A 56 1.62 -22.39 -1.81
C ALA A 56 2.11 -20.94 -1.78
N VAL A 57 3.11 -20.64 -0.93
CA VAL A 57 3.76 -19.33 -0.87
C VAL A 57 4.42 -18.99 -2.20
N LEU A 58 5.17 -19.94 -2.78
CA LEU A 58 5.83 -19.75 -4.07
C LEU A 58 4.83 -19.63 -5.22
N PHE A 59 3.75 -20.44 -5.21
CA PHE A 59 2.67 -20.32 -6.20
C PHE A 59 2.04 -18.92 -6.19
N ALA A 60 1.69 -18.41 -5.01
CA ALA A 60 1.14 -17.07 -4.84
C ALA A 60 2.15 -15.99 -5.27
N ALA A 61 3.41 -16.09 -4.82
CA ALA A 61 4.47 -15.17 -5.18
C ALA A 61 4.67 -15.08 -6.70
N ASP A 62 4.63 -16.21 -7.41
CA ASP A 62 4.76 -16.26 -8.86
C ASP A 62 3.54 -15.66 -9.58
N ALA A 63 2.33 -15.84 -9.05
CA ALA A 63 1.14 -15.19 -9.60
C ALA A 63 1.21 -13.66 -9.45
N ILE A 64 1.55 -13.18 -8.25
CA ILE A 64 1.72 -11.75 -7.94
C ILE A 64 2.81 -11.14 -8.82
N ARG A 65 3.94 -11.85 -8.98
CA ARG A 65 5.06 -11.45 -9.84
C ARG A 65 4.62 -11.26 -11.28
N ARG A 66 3.96 -12.25 -11.88
CA ARG A 66 3.47 -12.16 -13.27
C ARG A 66 2.52 -10.97 -13.46
N TRP A 67 1.62 -10.75 -12.51
CA TRP A 67 0.65 -9.65 -12.57
C TRP A 67 1.34 -8.28 -12.50
N HIS A 68 2.19 -8.05 -11.51
CA HIS A 68 2.82 -6.74 -11.30
C HIS A 68 3.91 -6.43 -12.33
N ALA A 69 4.68 -7.43 -12.78
CA ALA A 69 5.66 -7.24 -13.85
C ALA A 69 5.00 -6.77 -15.16
N SER A 70 3.78 -7.22 -15.44
CA SER A 70 3.02 -6.79 -16.63
C SER A 70 2.58 -5.32 -16.61
N GLN A 71 2.63 -4.68 -15.43
CA GLN A 71 2.19 -3.29 -15.21
C GLN A 71 3.34 -2.29 -15.28
N MET A 72 4.58 -2.74 -15.49
CA MET A 72 5.76 -1.87 -15.52
C MET A 72 5.56 -0.71 -16.51
N PRO A 73 5.55 0.56 -16.05
CA PRO A 73 5.20 1.67 -16.91
C PRO A 73 6.35 2.04 -17.86
N ALA A 74 6.00 2.35 -19.11
CA ALA A 74 6.98 2.76 -20.11
C ALA A 74 7.50 4.19 -19.86
N THR A 75 8.77 4.43 -20.19
CA THR A 75 9.34 5.78 -20.27
C THR A 75 8.73 6.52 -21.46
N VAL A 76 8.30 7.76 -21.24
CA VAL A 76 7.75 8.62 -22.30
C VAL A 76 8.83 9.60 -22.75
N THR A 77 9.05 9.71 -24.06
CA THR A 77 9.95 10.71 -24.65
C THR A 77 9.23 11.43 -25.79
N MET A 78 9.37 12.75 -25.85
CA MET A 78 8.71 13.59 -26.84
C MET A 78 9.53 14.85 -27.14
N GLU A 79 9.64 15.21 -28.42
CA GLU A 79 10.05 16.56 -28.82
C GLU A 79 8.80 17.46 -28.81
N VAL A 80 8.79 18.46 -27.92
CA VAL A 80 7.63 19.33 -27.71
C VAL A 80 7.65 20.58 -28.57
N ASN A 81 8.85 21.03 -28.93
CA ASN A 81 9.14 22.08 -29.88
C ASN A 81 10.45 21.71 -30.60
N PRO A 82 10.71 22.24 -31.81
CA PRO A 82 11.98 22.06 -32.48
C PRO A 82 13.16 22.33 -31.54
N GLY A 83 14.01 21.33 -31.33
CA GLY A 83 15.18 21.45 -30.47
C GLY A 83 14.90 21.44 -28.95
N VAL A 84 13.70 21.05 -28.53
CA VAL A 84 13.26 20.92 -27.13
C VAL A 84 12.65 19.54 -26.91
N SER A 85 13.35 18.64 -26.21
CA SER A 85 12.84 17.31 -25.88
C SER A 85 12.66 17.09 -24.38
N LEU A 86 11.57 16.39 -24.05
CA LEU A 86 11.20 15.97 -22.71
C LEU A 86 11.23 14.44 -22.65
N GLU A 87 11.75 13.92 -21.55
CA GLU A 87 11.73 12.50 -21.20
C GLU A 87 11.19 12.38 -19.78
N ARG A 88 10.19 11.52 -19.55
CA ARG A 88 9.72 11.14 -18.22
C ARG A 88 10.00 9.66 -18.01
N ARG A 89 11.03 9.37 -17.22
CA ARG A 89 11.43 8.00 -16.88
C ARG A 89 11.00 7.62 -15.48
N TRP A 90 10.74 6.32 -15.28
CA TRP A 90 10.45 5.74 -13.98
C TRP A 90 11.73 5.22 -13.34
N VAL A 91 11.89 5.49 -12.04
CA VAL A 91 13.05 5.12 -11.25
C VAL A 91 12.55 4.47 -9.96
N PRO A 92 13.05 3.29 -9.56
CA PRO A 92 12.66 2.67 -8.30
C PRO A 92 13.00 3.56 -7.10
N ILE A 93 12.21 3.39 -6.03
CA ILE A 93 12.57 3.86 -4.71
C ILE A 93 13.74 3.00 -4.21
N GLN A 94 14.72 3.62 -3.55
CA GLN A 94 15.95 2.94 -3.16
C GLN A 94 15.75 2.06 -1.93
N THR A 95 15.05 2.56 -0.92
CA THR A 95 14.77 1.81 0.31
C THR A 95 13.29 1.92 0.69
N VAL A 96 12.62 0.79 0.87
CA VAL A 96 11.21 0.74 1.31
C VAL A 96 11.05 -0.04 2.60
N GLY A 97 10.12 0.41 3.44
CA GLY A 97 9.70 -0.26 4.66
C GLY A 97 8.35 -0.93 4.46
N LEU A 98 8.23 -2.21 4.79
CA LEU A 98 6.99 -2.98 4.68
C LEU A 98 6.53 -3.35 6.09
N TYR A 99 5.36 -2.86 6.48
CA TYR A 99 4.71 -3.33 7.68
C TYR A 99 3.83 -4.54 7.35
N VAL A 100 4.10 -5.67 8.02
CA VAL A 100 3.33 -6.91 7.85
C VAL A 100 2.58 -7.20 9.15
N PRO A 101 1.23 -7.21 9.16
CA PRO A 101 0.47 -7.58 10.34
C PRO A 101 0.76 -9.01 10.79
N SER A 102 0.48 -9.28 12.07
CA SER A 102 0.82 -10.54 12.75
C SER A 102 0.43 -11.79 11.93
N GLY A 103 1.43 -12.53 11.46
CA GLY A 103 1.27 -13.81 10.77
C GLY A 103 0.70 -13.74 9.34
N LEU A 104 0.45 -12.56 8.77
CA LEU A 104 -0.15 -12.42 7.44
C LEU A 104 0.90 -12.53 6.33
N VAL A 105 1.28 -13.77 6.01
CA VAL A 105 2.22 -14.07 4.91
C VAL A 105 1.71 -13.54 3.56
N SER A 106 0.40 -13.54 3.32
CA SER A 106 -0.17 -12.94 2.10
C SER A 106 0.18 -11.46 1.97
N SER A 107 0.03 -10.66 3.03
CA SER A 107 0.38 -9.23 3.03
C SER A 107 1.87 -8.98 2.83
N LEU A 108 2.74 -9.88 3.30
CA LEU A 108 4.15 -9.86 2.93
C LEU A 108 4.31 -10.00 1.41
N LEU A 109 3.69 -11.01 0.78
CA LEU A 109 3.85 -11.22 -0.66
C LEU A 109 3.30 -10.05 -1.48
N MET A 110 2.14 -9.52 -1.09
CA MET A 110 1.47 -8.40 -1.77
C MET A 110 2.25 -7.08 -1.69
N THR A 111 3.16 -6.94 -0.72
CA THR A 111 4.01 -5.75 -0.59
C THR A 111 5.43 -5.99 -1.12
N ALA A 112 6.03 -7.14 -0.81
CA ALA A 112 7.41 -7.44 -1.16
C ALA A 112 7.61 -7.75 -2.65
N ILE A 113 6.72 -8.53 -3.27
CA ILE A 113 6.90 -8.93 -4.67
C ILE A 113 6.83 -7.73 -5.62
N PRO A 114 5.86 -6.80 -5.52
CA PRO A 114 5.86 -5.61 -6.37
C PRO A 114 7.10 -4.72 -6.15
N ALA A 115 7.62 -4.64 -4.93
CA ALA A 115 8.86 -3.92 -4.64
C ALA A 115 10.06 -4.55 -5.38
N GLN A 116 10.17 -5.88 -5.38
CA GLN A 116 11.20 -6.61 -6.13
C GLN A 116 11.08 -6.38 -7.63
N GLU A 117 9.86 -6.50 -8.19
CA GLU A 117 9.62 -6.29 -9.61
C GLU A 117 9.86 -4.83 -10.05
N ALA A 118 9.61 -3.86 -9.17
CA ALA A 118 9.95 -2.46 -9.40
C ALA A 118 11.47 -2.20 -9.45
N GLY A 119 12.28 -3.10 -8.89
CA GLY A 119 13.73 -2.94 -8.78
C GLY A 119 14.17 -2.15 -7.55
N VAL A 120 13.44 -2.25 -6.44
CA VAL A 120 13.84 -1.64 -5.16
C VAL A 120 15.07 -2.35 -4.60
N ASP A 121 16.10 -1.59 -4.24
CA ASP A 121 17.39 -2.14 -3.78
C ASP A 121 17.30 -2.71 -2.35
N ASN A 122 16.62 -2.01 -1.45
CA ASN A 122 16.57 -2.36 -0.02
C ASN A 122 15.14 -2.47 0.47
N ILE A 123 14.77 -3.65 0.97
CA ILE A 123 13.43 -3.93 1.51
C ILE A 123 13.58 -4.29 2.99
N VAL A 124 12.99 -3.45 3.85
CA VAL A 124 13.00 -3.58 5.31
C VAL A 124 11.61 -4.01 5.74
N ILE A 125 11.48 -5.13 6.46
CA ILE A 125 10.19 -5.63 6.93
C ILE A 125 10.12 -5.49 8.44
N CYS A 126 9.02 -4.94 8.94
CA CYS A 126 8.68 -4.98 10.37
C CYS A 126 7.38 -5.78 10.56
N THR A 127 7.39 -6.73 11.49
CA THR A 127 6.22 -7.55 11.85
C THR A 127 6.13 -7.70 13.37
N PRO A 128 4.92 -7.72 13.96
CA PRO A 128 4.75 -8.07 15.36
C PRO A 128 5.31 -9.46 15.70
N PRO A 129 5.66 -9.74 16.96
CA PRO A 129 6.27 -11.02 17.38
C PRO A 129 5.47 -12.26 17.03
N ARG A 130 4.15 -12.20 17.20
CA ARG A 130 3.27 -13.33 16.90
C ARG A 130 3.29 -13.59 15.38
N GLY A 131 3.80 -14.76 14.99
CA GLY A 131 3.91 -15.19 13.60
C GLY A 131 5.07 -14.56 12.83
N ALA A 132 5.96 -13.83 13.50
CA ALA A 132 7.16 -13.25 12.87
C ALA A 132 8.05 -14.31 12.24
N GLU A 133 8.09 -15.51 12.83
CA GLU A 133 8.84 -16.66 12.34
C GLU A 133 8.33 -17.18 10.99
N ASN A 134 7.00 -17.15 10.78
CA ASN A 134 6.36 -17.54 9.52
C ASN A 134 6.59 -16.48 8.44
N VAL A 135 6.50 -15.19 8.82
CA VAL A 135 6.82 -14.06 7.93
C VAL A 135 8.29 -14.14 7.50
N ALA A 136 9.21 -14.42 8.44
CA ALA A 136 10.63 -14.59 8.14
C ALA A 136 10.90 -15.80 7.25
N ALA A 137 10.22 -16.93 7.48
CA ALA A 137 10.33 -18.12 6.64
C ALA A 137 9.86 -17.84 5.20
N ALA A 138 8.74 -17.14 5.02
CA ALA A 138 8.22 -16.77 3.71
C ALA A 138 9.11 -15.71 3.03
N ALA A 139 9.57 -14.70 3.76
CA ALA A 139 10.50 -13.68 3.26
C ALA A 139 11.80 -14.32 2.74
N LYS A 140 12.31 -15.33 3.45
CA LYS A 140 13.47 -16.10 3.01
C LYS A 140 13.23 -16.84 1.69
N LEU A 141 12.05 -17.42 1.47
CA LEU A 141 11.71 -18.09 0.21
C LEU A 141 11.74 -17.13 -0.99
N ILE A 142 11.40 -15.86 -0.77
CA ILE A 142 11.43 -14.81 -1.80
C ILE A 142 12.72 -13.98 -1.77
N GLY A 143 13.73 -14.38 -0.99
CA GLY A 143 15.07 -13.78 -1.01
C GLY A 143 15.26 -12.51 -0.16
N ILE A 144 14.40 -12.24 0.83
CA ILE A 144 14.51 -11.08 1.73
C ILE A 144 14.93 -11.54 3.13
N SER A 145 15.95 -10.88 3.70
CA SER A 145 16.53 -11.24 5.00
C SER A 145 16.27 -10.22 6.12
N ASP A 146 15.93 -8.98 5.77
CA ASP A 146 15.79 -7.88 6.73
C ASP A 146 14.38 -7.82 7.29
N VAL A 147 14.05 -8.81 8.10
CA VAL A 147 12.77 -8.93 8.83
C VAL A 147 13.03 -8.66 10.31
N PHE A 148 12.41 -7.61 10.86
CA PHE A 148 12.54 -7.20 12.24
C PHE A 148 11.26 -7.48 13.03
N VAL A 149 11.45 -7.96 14.27
CA VAL A 149 10.36 -8.30 15.19
C VAL A 149 9.92 -7.04 15.94
N VAL A 150 9.17 -6.19 15.25
CA VAL A 150 8.61 -4.94 15.80
C VAL A 150 7.22 -4.72 15.19
N GLY A 151 6.21 -4.53 16.03
CA GLY A 151 4.83 -4.25 15.62
C GLY A 151 4.42 -2.78 15.78
N GLY A 152 3.17 -2.48 15.42
CA GLY A 152 2.48 -1.27 15.83
C GLY A 152 3.08 0.06 15.34
N ALA A 153 2.81 1.12 16.11
CA ALA A 153 3.26 2.47 15.80
C ALA A 153 4.78 2.63 15.92
N GLN A 154 5.40 1.90 16.85
CA GLN A 154 6.84 1.90 17.07
C GLN A 154 7.61 1.32 15.87
N ALA A 155 7.05 0.32 15.16
CA ALA A 155 7.62 -0.18 13.91
C ALA A 155 7.62 0.89 12.81
N ILE A 156 6.49 1.58 12.64
CA ILE A 156 6.34 2.64 11.64
C ILE A 156 7.30 3.79 11.92
N ALA A 157 7.40 4.22 13.18
CA ALA A 157 8.34 5.26 13.58
C ALA A 157 9.80 4.82 13.38
N ALA A 158 10.15 3.57 13.71
CA ALA A 158 11.49 3.04 13.53
C ALA A 158 11.91 3.04 12.05
N MET A 159 11.03 2.63 11.12
CA MET A 159 11.31 2.71 9.68
C MET A 159 11.38 4.16 9.17
N ALA A 160 10.54 5.06 9.68
CA ALA A 160 10.48 6.46 9.24
C ALA A 160 11.72 7.28 9.62
N TYR A 161 12.19 7.11 10.85
CA TYR A 161 13.31 7.88 11.40
C TYR A 161 14.65 7.14 11.33
N GLY A 162 14.60 5.81 11.22
CA GLY A 162 15.76 4.95 11.44
C GLY A 162 16.12 4.84 12.91
N THR A 163 16.73 3.73 13.29
CA THR A 163 17.31 3.49 14.60
C THR A 163 18.73 2.93 14.44
N ALA A 164 19.39 2.53 15.54
CA ALA A 164 20.70 1.87 15.43
C ALA A 164 20.60 0.49 14.77
N THR A 165 19.44 -0.16 14.85
CA THR A 165 19.19 -1.50 14.30
C THR A 165 18.35 -1.50 13.02
N ILE A 166 17.31 -0.66 12.95
CA ILE A 166 16.37 -0.60 11.82
C ILE A 166 16.75 0.57 10.92
N PRO A 167 17.13 0.34 9.66
CA PRO A 167 17.52 1.43 8.76
C PRO A 167 16.32 2.32 8.41
N ARG A 168 16.60 3.62 8.20
CA ARG A 168 15.61 4.57 7.68
C ARG A 168 15.22 4.19 6.25
N VAL A 169 13.94 4.30 5.93
CA VAL A 169 13.39 4.05 4.58
C VAL A 169 12.90 5.33 3.90
N ASP A 170 12.70 5.28 2.59
CA ASP A 170 12.20 6.41 1.80
C ASP A 170 10.67 6.41 1.67
N LYS A 171 10.05 5.23 1.75
CA LYS A 171 8.60 5.06 1.72
C LYS A 171 8.15 3.84 2.52
N ILE A 172 7.04 3.97 3.26
CA ILE A 172 6.46 2.90 4.07
C ILE A 172 5.18 2.36 3.41
N PHE A 173 5.06 1.04 3.38
CA PHE A 173 3.96 0.30 2.78
C PHE A 173 3.33 -0.66 3.77
N GLY A 174 2.11 -1.08 3.44
CA GLY A 174 1.45 -2.21 4.09
C GLY A 174 0.23 -1.80 4.91
N PRO A 175 -0.73 -2.73 5.04
CA PRO A 175 -1.95 -2.50 5.80
C PRO A 175 -1.67 -2.59 7.31
N GLY A 176 -2.59 -2.09 8.13
CA GLY A 176 -2.51 -2.26 9.57
C GLY A 176 -3.72 -1.67 10.28
N GLY A 177 -3.90 -2.06 11.55
CA GLY A 177 -4.97 -1.52 12.37
C GLY A 177 -4.85 0.00 12.62
N GLY A 178 -5.85 0.58 13.28
CA GLY A 178 -5.95 2.03 13.47
C GLY A 178 -4.70 2.72 14.03
N ALA A 179 -3.97 2.06 14.95
CA ALA A 179 -2.70 2.57 15.49
C ALA A 179 -1.59 2.68 14.43
N VAL A 180 -1.45 1.68 13.56
CA VAL A 180 -0.47 1.65 12.46
C VAL A 180 -0.81 2.72 11.43
N ASN A 181 -2.09 2.81 11.04
CA ASN A 181 -2.54 3.84 10.11
C ASN A 181 -2.32 5.25 10.66
N THR A 182 -2.65 5.48 11.94
CA THR A 182 -2.41 6.76 12.61
C THR A 182 -0.91 7.10 12.62
N ALA A 183 -0.05 6.13 12.91
CA ALA A 183 1.40 6.32 12.86
C ALA A 183 1.89 6.66 11.45
N LYS A 184 1.40 5.96 10.40
CA LYS A 184 1.72 6.26 8.99
C LYS A 184 1.35 7.70 8.64
N LEU A 185 0.17 8.16 9.04
CA LEU A 185 -0.27 9.53 8.82
C LEU A 185 0.61 10.56 9.55
N LEU A 186 1.02 10.28 10.79
CA LEU A 186 1.92 11.16 11.55
C LEU A 186 3.30 11.27 10.90
N VAL A 187 3.89 10.15 10.46
CA VAL A 187 5.22 10.16 9.83
C VAL A 187 5.21 10.62 8.37
N SER A 188 4.02 10.74 7.75
CA SER A 188 3.87 11.14 6.33
C SER A 188 4.49 12.51 5.99
N GLN A 189 4.79 13.32 7.00
CA GLN A 189 5.47 14.61 6.86
C GLN A 189 6.98 14.48 6.59
N VAL A 190 7.58 13.31 6.86
CA VAL A 190 9.04 13.08 6.78
C VAL A 190 9.43 11.84 5.97
N VAL A 191 8.48 10.94 5.73
CA VAL A 191 8.63 9.74 4.88
C VAL A 191 7.35 9.54 4.09
N ALA A 192 7.44 9.14 2.82
CA ALA A 192 6.25 8.86 2.05
C ALA A 192 5.53 7.61 2.61
N ILE A 193 4.22 7.53 2.41
CA ILE A 193 3.43 6.31 2.65
C ILE A 193 2.70 5.91 1.36
N ASP A 194 2.28 4.66 1.27
CA ASP A 194 1.46 4.13 0.17
C ASP A 194 0.06 4.74 0.14
N LEU A 195 -0.83 4.33 1.04
CA LEU A 195 -2.22 4.75 1.11
C LEU A 195 -2.72 4.72 2.56
N PRO A 196 -3.69 5.59 2.91
CA PRO A 196 -4.42 5.46 4.16
C PRO A 196 -5.23 4.16 4.15
N ALA A 197 -5.15 3.37 5.21
CA ALA A 197 -5.91 2.14 5.38
C ALA A 197 -6.76 2.23 6.65
N GLY A 198 -8.04 1.93 6.52
CA GLY A 198 -8.96 1.73 7.63
C GLY A 198 -9.32 0.24 7.80
N PRO A 199 -10.40 -0.07 8.52
CA PRO A 199 -10.95 -1.42 8.56
C PRO A 199 -11.29 -1.91 7.15
N SER A 200 -11.19 -3.21 6.95
CA SER A 200 -11.46 -3.84 5.65
C SER A 200 -12.96 -3.90 5.36
N GLU A 201 -13.33 -3.86 4.08
CA GLU A 201 -14.72 -3.73 3.66
C GLU A 201 -15.07 -4.42 2.34
N VAL A 202 -16.28 -4.98 2.26
CA VAL A 202 -16.81 -5.60 1.03
C VAL A 202 -18.21 -5.09 0.71
N VAL A 203 -18.47 -4.88 -0.58
CA VAL A 203 -19.82 -4.76 -1.14
C VAL A 203 -20.11 -5.99 -1.99
N VAL A 204 -21.12 -6.77 -1.62
CA VAL A 204 -21.61 -7.90 -2.42
C VAL A 204 -22.83 -7.44 -3.22
N ALA A 205 -22.65 -7.24 -4.51
CA ALA A 205 -23.74 -6.94 -5.44
C ALA A 205 -24.32 -8.25 -5.99
N ALA A 206 -25.57 -8.56 -5.63
CA ALA A 206 -26.21 -9.82 -5.97
C ALA A 206 -27.39 -9.63 -6.92
N ASP A 207 -27.35 -10.31 -8.06
CA ASP A 207 -28.47 -10.41 -9.00
C ASP A 207 -29.66 -11.20 -8.43
N PRO A 208 -30.86 -11.03 -9.02
CA PRO A 208 -32.03 -11.83 -8.69
C PRO A 208 -31.75 -13.33 -8.89
N GLY A 209 -32.15 -14.14 -7.90
CA GLY A 209 -32.01 -15.59 -7.96
C GLY A 209 -30.65 -16.14 -7.53
N ILE A 210 -29.73 -15.29 -7.05
CA ILE A 210 -28.49 -15.75 -6.42
C ILE A 210 -28.79 -16.42 -5.08
N GLU A 211 -28.12 -17.55 -4.84
CA GLU A 211 -28.21 -18.31 -3.60
C GLU A 211 -27.72 -17.46 -2.43
N GLU A 212 -28.54 -17.30 -1.40
CA GLU A 212 -28.22 -16.45 -0.23
C GLU A 212 -26.95 -16.93 0.49
N SER A 213 -26.71 -18.25 0.51
CA SER A 213 -25.50 -18.83 1.10
C SER A 213 -24.21 -18.35 0.45
N LEU A 214 -24.24 -17.97 -0.84
CA LEU A 214 -23.06 -17.43 -1.52
C LEU A 214 -22.78 -15.99 -1.06
N ILE A 215 -23.83 -15.19 -0.87
CA ILE A 215 -23.73 -13.83 -0.34
C ILE A 215 -23.19 -13.89 1.09
N GLU A 216 -23.77 -14.75 1.93
CA GLU A 216 -23.33 -14.95 3.32
C GLU A 216 -21.86 -15.37 3.42
N GLN A 217 -21.37 -16.21 2.50
CA GLN A 217 -19.96 -16.62 2.46
C GLN A 217 -19.02 -15.43 2.19
N GLU A 218 -19.33 -14.58 1.21
CA GLU A 218 -18.51 -13.39 0.93
C GLU A 218 -18.50 -12.41 2.11
N LEU A 219 -19.67 -12.17 2.71
CA LEU A 219 -19.77 -11.29 3.89
C LEU A 219 -18.97 -11.87 5.07
N ALA A 220 -19.11 -13.17 5.34
CA ALA A 220 -18.43 -13.85 6.44
C ALA A 220 -16.91 -13.82 6.28
N ALA A 221 -16.41 -14.08 5.07
CA ALA A 221 -14.98 -14.02 4.75
C ALA A 221 -14.40 -12.63 5.02
N GLN A 222 -15.14 -11.54 4.74
CA GLN A 222 -14.67 -10.20 5.06
C GLN A 222 -14.73 -9.90 6.57
N LEU A 223 -15.79 -10.33 7.25
CA LEU A 223 -16.04 -9.97 8.65
C LEU A 223 -15.12 -10.71 9.64
N GLU A 224 -14.54 -11.86 9.27
CA GLU A 224 -13.59 -12.58 10.12
C GLU A 224 -12.23 -11.87 10.31
N HIS A 225 -11.90 -10.89 9.46
CA HIS A 225 -10.68 -10.08 9.60
C HIS A 225 -10.62 -9.30 10.92
N GLY A 226 -11.78 -8.96 11.51
CA GLY A 226 -11.83 -8.29 12.80
C GLY A 226 -13.12 -7.53 13.05
N PRO A 227 -13.34 -7.09 14.30
CA PRO A 227 -14.59 -6.47 14.75
C PRO A 227 -14.91 -5.13 14.07
N ASP A 228 -13.92 -4.47 13.48
CA ASP A 228 -14.10 -3.18 12.81
C ASP A 228 -14.43 -3.35 11.30
N SER A 229 -14.33 -4.58 10.77
CA SER A 229 -14.59 -4.88 9.35
C SER A 229 -16.04 -4.61 8.99
N ARG A 230 -16.28 -4.22 7.73
CA ARG A 230 -17.61 -3.84 7.24
C ARG A 230 -18.00 -4.68 6.04
N ALA A 231 -19.29 -4.97 5.93
CA ALA A 231 -19.81 -5.72 4.79
C ALA A 231 -21.20 -5.21 4.44
N PHE A 232 -21.45 -5.03 3.15
CA PHE A 232 -22.68 -4.47 2.62
C PHE A 232 -23.21 -5.36 1.50
N VAL A 233 -24.53 -5.39 1.33
CA VAL A 233 -25.18 -6.10 0.22
C VAL A 233 -25.95 -5.10 -0.61
N VAL A 234 -25.72 -5.13 -1.92
CA VAL A 234 -26.51 -4.40 -2.91
C VAL A 234 -27.32 -5.42 -3.72
N ARG A 235 -28.65 -5.30 -3.71
CA ARG A 235 -29.51 -6.17 -4.52
C ARG A 235 -29.70 -5.53 -5.89
N VAL A 236 -29.22 -6.18 -6.94
CA VAL A 236 -29.28 -5.63 -8.30
C VAL A 236 -30.69 -5.75 -8.85
N GLY A 237 -31.40 -4.63 -8.96
CA GLY A 237 -32.74 -4.55 -9.55
C GLY A 237 -32.74 -4.56 -11.09
N ASP A 238 -33.83 -4.07 -11.67
CA ASP A 238 -33.95 -3.87 -13.12
C ASP A 238 -33.19 -2.62 -13.60
N ASP A 239 -33.09 -1.61 -12.74
CA ASP A 239 -32.30 -0.41 -12.97
C ASP A 239 -30.83 -0.65 -12.61
N LEU A 240 -30.04 -1.04 -13.61
CA LEU A 240 -28.60 -1.26 -13.44
C LEU A 240 -27.83 0.03 -13.15
N ASP A 241 -28.34 1.18 -13.58
CA ASP A 241 -27.68 2.46 -13.35
C ASP A 241 -27.79 2.85 -11.88
N ALA A 242 -28.95 2.62 -11.27
CA ALA A 242 -29.14 2.78 -9.83
C ALA A 242 -28.25 1.83 -9.02
N ALA A 243 -28.15 0.55 -9.43
CA ALA A 243 -27.27 -0.41 -8.76
C ALA A 243 -25.79 0.00 -8.83
N VAL A 244 -25.31 0.43 -10.00
CA VAL A 244 -23.93 0.95 -10.16
C VAL A 244 -23.71 2.19 -9.30
N ALA A 245 -24.67 3.13 -9.29
CA ALA A 245 -24.57 4.34 -8.48
C ALA A 245 -24.51 4.04 -6.97
N GLU A 246 -25.23 3.01 -6.51
CA GLU A 246 -25.17 2.56 -5.11
C GLU A 246 -23.81 1.92 -4.79
N ILE A 247 -23.31 1.01 -5.65
CA ILE A 247 -21.99 0.37 -5.48
C ILE A 247 -20.87 1.42 -5.44
N ASP A 248 -20.83 2.31 -6.45
CA ASP A 248 -19.86 3.42 -6.51
C ASP A 248 -20.06 4.42 -5.36
N GLY A 249 -21.27 4.47 -4.79
CA GLY A 249 -21.64 5.24 -3.62
C GLY A 249 -20.97 4.74 -2.34
N TYR A 250 -20.64 3.46 -2.22
CA TYR A 250 -19.83 2.95 -1.12
C TYR A 250 -18.35 3.24 -1.29
N ALA A 251 -17.82 3.13 -2.51
CA ALA A 251 -16.38 3.22 -2.79
C ALA A 251 -15.55 2.26 -1.93
N ALA A 252 -15.96 0.99 -1.94
CA ALA A 252 -15.44 -0.04 -1.07
C ALA A 252 -14.05 -0.54 -1.49
N GLU A 253 -13.33 -1.11 -0.54
CA GLU A 253 -12.11 -1.89 -0.75
C GLU A 253 -12.36 -3.03 -1.75
N HIS A 254 -13.34 -3.89 -1.48
CA HIS A 254 -13.72 -5.01 -2.34
C HIS A 254 -15.16 -4.89 -2.86
N VAL A 255 -15.38 -5.23 -4.13
CA VAL A 255 -16.71 -5.40 -4.73
C VAL A 255 -16.82 -6.80 -5.32
N ALA A 256 -17.76 -7.61 -4.82
CA ALA A 256 -18.10 -8.92 -5.39
C ALA A 256 -19.39 -8.82 -6.20
N LEU A 257 -19.32 -9.08 -7.50
CA LEU A 257 -20.46 -9.05 -8.43
C LEU A 257 -20.95 -10.48 -8.66
N LEU A 258 -22.10 -10.84 -8.10
CA LEU A 258 -22.67 -12.18 -8.18
C LEU A 258 -23.87 -12.22 -9.13
N GLY A 259 -23.74 -13.00 -10.20
CA GLY A 259 -24.85 -13.44 -11.06
C GLY A 259 -24.70 -13.13 -12.55
N PRO A 260 -25.77 -13.38 -13.34
CA PRO A 260 -25.70 -13.37 -14.81
C PRO A 260 -25.25 -12.03 -15.41
N ARG A 261 -25.49 -10.90 -14.73
CA ARG A 261 -25.16 -9.56 -15.20
C ARG A 261 -23.83 -9.04 -14.63
N ALA A 262 -23.09 -9.83 -13.85
CA ALA A 262 -21.81 -9.45 -13.25
C ALA A 262 -20.80 -8.92 -14.28
N GLU A 263 -20.62 -9.63 -15.40
CA GLU A 263 -19.72 -9.23 -16.50
C GLU A 263 -20.11 -7.89 -17.13
N SER A 264 -21.41 -7.61 -17.24
CA SER A 264 -21.89 -6.34 -17.79
C SER A 264 -21.77 -5.17 -16.80
N LEU A 265 -21.76 -5.47 -15.49
CA LEU A 265 -21.61 -4.49 -14.42
C LEU A 265 -20.15 -4.12 -14.16
N ALA A 266 -19.23 -5.08 -14.24
CA ALA A 266 -17.82 -4.91 -13.93
C ALA A 266 -17.16 -3.68 -14.58
N PRO A 267 -17.23 -3.45 -15.92
CA PRO A 267 -16.59 -2.30 -16.55
C PRO A 267 -17.25 -0.96 -16.21
N ARG A 268 -18.40 -0.97 -15.53
CA ARG A 268 -19.16 0.22 -15.13
C ARG A 268 -18.79 0.72 -13.74
N ILE A 269 -18.19 -0.13 -12.91
CA ILE A 269 -17.76 0.24 -11.55
C ILE A 269 -16.58 1.20 -11.64
N ARG A 270 -16.68 2.34 -10.97
CA ARG A 270 -15.66 3.41 -10.99
C ARG A 270 -14.91 3.50 -9.67
N ASN A 271 -15.57 3.18 -8.54
CA ASN A 271 -15.00 3.34 -7.21
C ASN A 271 -14.96 1.98 -6.50
N ALA A 272 -13.86 1.25 -6.67
CA ALA A 272 -13.56 0.02 -5.93
C ALA A 272 -12.04 -0.18 -5.86
N GLY A 273 -11.54 -0.77 -4.78
CA GLY A 273 -10.15 -1.22 -4.72
C GLY A 273 -9.91 -2.40 -5.66
N ALA A 274 -10.76 -3.42 -5.57
CA ALA A 274 -10.79 -4.57 -6.46
C ALA A 274 -12.22 -5.04 -6.74
N VAL A 275 -12.46 -5.54 -7.96
CA VAL A 275 -13.77 -6.06 -8.40
C VAL A 275 -13.63 -7.54 -8.75
N PHE A 276 -14.47 -8.37 -8.15
CA PHE A 276 -14.55 -9.79 -8.36
C PHE A 276 -15.81 -10.13 -9.14
N VAL A 277 -15.66 -10.83 -10.26
CA VAL A 277 -16.71 -10.95 -11.26
C VAL A 277 -17.18 -12.41 -11.38
N GLY A 278 -18.44 -12.63 -11.02
CA GLY A 278 -19.12 -13.90 -11.19
C GLY A 278 -18.98 -14.88 -10.02
N ARG A 279 -19.72 -15.99 -10.11
CA ARG A 279 -19.90 -16.99 -9.03
C ARG A 279 -18.61 -17.63 -8.54
N TYR A 280 -17.58 -17.69 -9.38
CA TYR A 280 -16.34 -18.43 -9.10
C TYR A 280 -15.15 -17.53 -8.76
N ALA A 281 -15.39 -16.25 -8.53
CA ALA A 281 -14.39 -15.28 -8.13
C ALA A 281 -14.67 -14.82 -6.68
N PRO A 282 -14.44 -15.66 -5.66
CA PRO A 282 -14.60 -15.22 -4.28
C PRO A 282 -13.49 -14.24 -3.90
N VAL A 283 -13.77 -13.27 -3.02
CA VAL A 283 -12.78 -12.27 -2.57
C VAL A 283 -11.47 -12.91 -2.08
N PRO A 284 -11.50 -14.02 -1.29
CA PRO A 284 -10.28 -14.73 -0.90
C PRO A 284 -9.37 -15.20 -2.05
N ALA A 285 -9.89 -15.40 -3.26
CA ALA A 285 -9.03 -15.71 -4.41
C ALA A 285 -8.08 -14.53 -4.70
N GLY A 286 -8.56 -13.30 -4.56
CA GLY A 286 -7.79 -12.05 -4.61
C GLY A 286 -6.76 -11.95 -3.50
N ASP A 287 -7.21 -12.24 -2.27
CA ASP A 287 -6.38 -12.11 -1.08
C ASP A 287 -5.16 -13.02 -1.07
N TYR A 288 -5.22 -14.14 -1.79
CA TYR A 288 -4.19 -15.18 -1.71
C TYR A 288 -3.53 -15.58 -3.04
N ALA A 289 -4.27 -15.73 -4.15
CA ALA A 289 -3.81 -16.62 -5.23
C ALA A 289 -3.99 -16.12 -6.67
N THR A 290 -4.86 -15.15 -6.94
CA THR A 290 -5.07 -14.65 -8.32
C THR A 290 -3.87 -13.85 -8.84
N GLY A 291 -3.11 -13.24 -7.93
CA GLY A 291 -2.02 -12.30 -8.23
C GLY A 291 -2.41 -10.83 -8.13
N GLY A 292 -3.71 -10.51 -8.03
CA GLY A 292 -4.19 -9.17 -7.68
C GLY A 292 -3.68 -8.74 -6.30
N ASN A 293 -3.57 -7.43 -6.06
CA ASN A 293 -3.05 -6.91 -4.81
C ASN A 293 -4.19 -6.65 -3.81
N HIS A 294 -4.09 -7.19 -2.59
CA HIS A 294 -5.09 -6.96 -1.54
C HIS A 294 -4.78 -5.77 -0.62
N VAL A 295 -3.67 -5.07 -0.84
CA VAL A 295 -3.40 -3.81 -0.12
C VAL A 295 -4.17 -2.73 -0.84
N LEU A 296 -5.42 -2.56 -0.41
CA LEU A 296 -6.42 -1.76 -1.08
C LEU A 296 -6.87 -0.57 -0.22
N PRO A 297 -7.38 0.50 -0.84
CA PRO A 297 -7.92 1.64 -0.11
C PRO A 297 -9.26 1.29 0.51
N THR A 298 -9.45 1.66 1.78
CA THR A 298 -10.70 1.42 2.51
C THR A 298 -11.31 2.74 3.02
N GLY A 299 -12.50 2.72 3.61
CA GLY A 299 -13.12 3.91 4.19
C GLY A 299 -13.51 4.96 3.14
N GLY A 300 -13.77 4.53 1.90
CA GLY A 300 -14.14 5.40 0.78
C GLY A 300 -12.96 5.99 0.02
N TRP A 301 -11.70 5.64 0.36
CA TRP A 301 -10.52 6.11 -0.38
C TRP A 301 -10.45 5.58 -1.82
N ALA A 302 -11.20 4.54 -2.16
CA ALA A 302 -11.33 4.06 -3.54
C ALA A 302 -11.92 5.11 -4.52
N ARG A 303 -12.41 6.25 -4.02
CA ARG A 303 -12.80 7.40 -4.87
C ARG A 303 -11.61 8.16 -5.47
N SER A 304 -10.44 8.08 -4.86
CA SER A 304 -9.29 8.93 -5.19
C SER A 304 -7.96 8.18 -5.30
N THR A 305 -7.90 6.92 -4.90
CA THR A 305 -6.75 6.06 -5.07
C THR A 305 -7.17 4.65 -5.47
N GLY A 306 -6.33 3.96 -6.23
CA GLY A 306 -6.46 2.53 -6.48
C GLY A 306 -5.76 1.69 -5.43
N GLY A 307 -5.80 0.37 -5.63
CA GLY A 307 -4.98 -0.59 -4.91
C GLY A 307 -3.48 -0.38 -5.14
N LEU A 308 -2.67 -1.01 -4.29
CA LEU A 308 -1.22 -0.97 -4.39
C LEU A 308 -0.75 -1.61 -5.73
N GLY A 309 -0.22 -0.77 -6.61
CA GLY A 309 0.41 -1.18 -7.88
C GLY A 309 1.94 -1.05 -7.86
N ILE A 310 2.59 -1.52 -8.93
CA ILE A 310 4.05 -1.47 -9.07
C ILE A 310 4.58 -0.03 -9.09
N GLU A 311 3.82 0.92 -9.64
CA GLU A 311 4.15 2.33 -9.72
C GLU A 311 4.30 2.99 -8.35
N ALA A 312 3.67 2.43 -7.30
CA ALA A 312 3.79 2.94 -5.94
C ALA A 312 5.21 2.80 -5.39
N TYR A 313 6.01 1.88 -5.93
CA TYR A 313 7.40 1.61 -5.59
C TYR A 313 8.38 2.41 -6.46
N MET A 314 7.87 3.30 -7.31
CA MET A 314 8.66 4.07 -8.25
C MET A 314 8.39 5.57 -8.09
N LYS A 315 9.29 6.37 -8.65
CA LYS A 315 9.14 7.82 -8.82
C LYS A 315 9.52 8.19 -10.24
N THR A 316 9.00 9.31 -10.72
CA THR A 316 9.36 9.79 -12.05
C THR A 316 10.37 10.91 -12.02
N VAL A 317 11.34 10.85 -12.93
CA VAL A 317 12.31 11.91 -13.17
C VAL A 317 12.06 12.45 -14.58
N THR A 318 11.83 13.76 -14.67
CA THR A 318 11.69 14.46 -15.95
C THR A 318 13.04 15.03 -16.36
N ILE A 319 13.50 14.67 -17.55
CA ILE A 319 14.72 15.19 -18.16
C ILE A 319 14.30 16.10 -19.32
N GLN A 320 14.87 17.30 -19.34
CA GLN A 320 14.63 18.28 -20.39
C GLN A 320 15.94 18.56 -21.11
N ARG A 321 15.92 18.48 -22.44
CA ARG A 321 17.08 18.78 -23.28
C ARG A 321 16.68 19.90 -24.24
N ILE A 322 17.45 20.98 -24.21
CA ILE A 322 17.17 22.20 -24.97
C ILE A 322 18.45 22.54 -25.75
N SER A 323 18.33 22.60 -27.07
CA SER A 323 19.35 23.10 -27.99
C SER A 323 19.42 24.63 -27.95
N GLU A 324 20.42 25.21 -28.61
CA GLU A 324 20.51 26.67 -28.78
C GLU A 324 19.29 27.21 -29.52
N GLU A 325 18.88 26.58 -30.63
CA GLU A 325 17.69 27.01 -31.37
C GLU A 325 16.41 26.85 -30.54
N GLY A 326 16.31 25.76 -29.78
CA GLY A 326 15.19 25.51 -28.87
C GLY A 326 15.09 26.56 -27.78
N LEU A 327 16.22 27.01 -27.21
CA LEU A 327 16.21 28.07 -26.20
C LEU A 327 15.82 29.43 -26.81
N ALA A 328 16.39 29.77 -27.97
CA ALA A 328 16.04 31.00 -28.68
C ALA A 328 14.53 31.07 -29.01
N LEU A 329 13.93 29.94 -29.35
CA LEU A 329 12.49 29.80 -29.57
C LEU A 329 11.67 30.04 -28.28
N LEU A 330 12.12 29.50 -27.15
CA LEU A 330 11.40 29.60 -25.86
C LEU A 330 11.62 30.93 -25.12
N ALA A 331 12.76 31.59 -25.34
CA ALA A 331 13.19 32.74 -24.55
C ALA A 331 12.14 33.87 -24.48
N PRO A 332 11.49 34.31 -25.57
CA PRO A 332 10.48 35.39 -25.50
C PRO A 332 9.33 35.07 -24.54
N THR A 333 8.87 33.82 -24.52
CA THR A 333 7.81 33.35 -23.63
C THR A 333 8.29 33.32 -22.17
N ILE A 334 9.49 32.78 -21.92
CA ILE A 334 10.06 32.73 -20.57
C ILE A 334 10.26 34.15 -20.03
N GLU A 335 10.78 35.07 -20.85
CA GLU A 335 11.02 36.45 -20.43
C GLU A 335 9.72 37.19 -20.10
N ALA A 336 8.69 37.04 -20.92
CA ALA A 336 7.39 37.70 -20.71
C ALA A 336 6.72 37.22 -19.42
N LEU A 337 6.72 35.90 -19.18
CA LEU A 337 6.15 35.32 -17.94
C LEU A 337 6.97 35.70 -16.71
N ALA A 338 8.31 35.62 -16.80
CA ALA A 338 9.18 36.00 -15.69
C ALA A 338 9.09 37.49 -15.35
N GLU A 339 8.87 38.36 -16.34
CA GLU A 339 8.62 39.79 -16.10
C GLU A 339 7.27 40.04 -15.42
N LEU A 340 6.21 39.38 -15.89
CA LEU A 340 4.89 39.44 -15.27
C LEU A 340 4.92 38.98 -13.81
N GLU A 341 5.71 37.95 -13.51
CA GLU A 341 5.86 37.38 -12.16
C GLU A 341 6.90 38.11 -11.30
N GLY A 342 7.58 39.14 -11.83
CA GLY A 342 8.60 39.89 -11.09
C GLY A 342 9.87 39.08 -10.76
N LEU A 343 10.25 38.13 -11.62
CA LEU A 343 11.38 37.22 -11.47
C LEU A 343 12.55 37.57 -12.42
N PRO A 344 13.32 38.65 -12.14
CA PRO A 344 14.34 39.17 -13.07
C PRO A 344 15.47 38.16 -13.35
N ASN A 345 15.82 37.30 -12.38
CA ASN A 345 16.85 36.28 -12.58
C ASN A 345 16.37 35.14 -13.48
N HIS A 346 15.07 34.76 -13.42
CA HIS A 346 14.51 33.76 -14.34
C HIS A 346 14.54 34.29 -15.78
N LYS A 347 14.12 35.54 -15.97
CA LYS A 347 14.22 36.27 -17.23
C LYS A 347 15.66 36.27 -17.76
N ALA A 348 16.65 36.62 -16.93
CA ALA A 348 18.05 36.68 -17.34
C ALA A 348 18.60 35.32 -17.78
N THR A 349 18.23 34.21 -17.12
CA THR A 349 18.71 32.87 -17.50
C THR A 349 18.21 32.38 -18.87
N ALA A 350 17.12 32.95 -19.37
CA ALA A 350 16.59 32.62 -20.69
C ALA A 350 17.45 33.18 -21.86
N ARG A 351 18.39 34.09 -21.57
CA ARG A 351 19.20 34.82 -22.57
C ARG A 351 20.60 34.25 -22.81
N ARG A 352 20.89 33.07 -22.24
CA ARG A 352 22.22 32.43 -22.35
C ARG A 352 22.46 31.81 -23.72
#